data_AF-A0A9D6MA10-F1
#
_entry.id   AF-A0A9D6MA10-F1
#
_cell.length_a   1.000
_cell.length_b   1.000
_cell.length_c   1.000
_cell.angle_alpha   90.00
_cell.angle_beta   90.00
_cell.angle_gamma   90.00
#
_symmetry.space_group_name_H-M   'P 1'
#
loop_
_entity.id
_entity.type
_entity.pdbx_description
1 polymer ?
#
loop_
_entity_poly.entity_id
_entity_poly.type
_entity_poly.pdbx_seq_one_letter_code
_entity_poly.pdbx_strand_id
1 'polypeptide(L)'
;MRKLKPIPQFKSEKEEADFWASHDTTEYVDWNTAEVIAPGTFLPSPHCSIDGSLLLSRYVDLEVAHGTVVVRNLRQLYCRHGHPRETRLAPEAEERVRIFEALALAMEPEAKPRKKAKRAPARVAVAERPAT
;
A
#
# COMPACT_ATOMS: atom_id res chain seq x y z
N MET A 1 16.21 -30.38 23.85
CA MET A 1 16.77 -29.39 22.91
C MET A 1 17.54 -30.14 21.84
N ARG A 2 17.25 -29.92 20.55
CA ARG A 2 18.01 -30.53 19.45
C ARG A 2 19.36 -29.81 19.34
N LYS A 3 20.44 -30.54 19.08
CA LYS A 3 21.75 -29.94 18.81
C LYS A 3 21.81 -29.54 17.34
N LEU A 4 21.81 -28.25 17.05
CA LEU A 4 21.92 -27.72 15.69
C LEU A 4 23.37 -27.80 15.20
N LYS A 5 23.54 -28.09 13.91
CA LYS A 5 24.84 -28.03 13.24
C LYS A 5 25.23 -26.56 13.03
N PRO A 6 26.53 -26.21 13.08
CA PRO A 6 26.97 -24.87 12.74
C PRO A 6 26.69 -24.58 11.26
N ILE A 7 26.25 -23.36 10.96
CA ILE A 7 26.04 -22.89 9.58
C ILE A 7 27.43 -22.68 8.93
N PRO A 8 27.71 -23.30 7.77
CA PRO A 8 28.97 -23.12 7.06
C PRO A 8 29.19 -21.67 6.61
N GLN A 9 30.45 -21.28 6.42
CA GLN A 9 30.80 -19.99 5.81
C GLN A 9 30.93 -20.19 4.30
N PHE A 10 30.05 -19.56 3.53
CA PHE A 10 30.05 -19.64 2.07
C PHE A 10 30.88 -18.51 1.46
N LYS A 11 31.57 -18.79 0.35
CA LYS A 11 32.37 -17.78 -0.37
C LYS A 11 31.59 -17.12 -1.50
N SER A 12 30.49 -17.72 -1.94
CA SER A 12 29.63 -17.20 -3.01
C SER A 12 28.17 -17.63 -2.82
N GLU A 13 27.24 -16.84 -3.36
CA GLU A 13 25.80 -17.15 -3.35
C GLU A 13 25.49 -18.48 -4.04
N LYS A 14 26.24 -18.81 -5.11
CA LYS A 14 26.06 -20.07 -5.84
C LYS A 14 26.40 -21.29 -4.97
N GLU A 15 27.49 -21.21 -4.20
CA GLU A 15 27.90 -22.28 -3.27
C GLU A 15 26.85 -22.48 -2.18
N GLU A 16 26.28 -21.38 -1.67
CA GLU A 16 25.19 -21.43 -0.69
C GLU A 16 23.93 -22.09 -1.28
N ALA A 17 23.52 -21.69 -2.49
CA ALA A 17 22.35 -22.26 -3.15
C ALA A 17 22.52 -23.77 -3.43
N ASP A 18 23.69 -24.18 -3.93
CA ASP A 18 24.01 -25.58 -4.19
C ASP A 18 24.03 -26.42 -2.88
N PHE A 19 24.46 -25.82 -1.76
CA PHE A 19 24.40 -26.44 -0.44
C PHE A 19 22.96 -26.62 0.06
N TRP A 20 22.15 -25.56 0.08
CA TRP A 20 20.76 -25.64 0.57
C TRP A 20 19.83 -26.46 -0.33
N ALA A 21 20.17 -26.63 -1.61
CA ALA A 21 19.45 -27.53 -2.50
C ALA A 21 19.57 -29.02 -2.09
N SER A 22 20.64 -29.38 -1.36
CA SER A 22 20.93 -30.76 -0.97
C SER A 22 20.80 -31.04 0.53
N HIS A 23 20.74 -30.01 1.38
CA HIS A 23 20.74 -30.13 2.84
C HIS A 23 19.42 -29.68 3.46
N ASP A 24 18.97 -30.40 4.49
CA ASP A 24 17.78 -30.02 5.25
C ASP A 24 18.09 -28.86 6.21
N THR A 25 17.36 -27.75 6.04
CA THR A 25 17.46 -26.55 6.90
C THR A 25 17.11 -26.83 8.37
N THR A 26 16.31 -27.87 8.67
CA THR A 26 15.91 -28.19 10.05
C THR A 26 17.08 -28.65 10.93
N GLU A 27 18.21 -29.04 10.32
CA GLU A 27 19.43 -29.44 11.05
C GLU A 27 20.30 -28.24 11.47
N TYR A 28 20.08 -27.05 10.88
CA TYR A 28 20.93 -25.88 11.03
C TYR A 28 20.20 -24.69 11.69
N VAL A 29 18.87 -24.59 11.55
CA VAL A 29 18.06 -23.45 12.01
C VAL A 29 17.16 -23.84 13.18
N ASP A 30 17.10 -23.00 14.23
CA ASP A 30 16.18 -23.18 15.36
C ASP A 30 14.77 -22.66 15.03
N TRP A 31 13.93 -23.55 14.50
CA TRP A 31 12.54 -23.25 14.22
C TRP A 31 11.69 -22.96 15.47
N ASN A 32 12.15 -23.31 16.67
CA ASN A 32 11.44 -22.98 17.92
C ASN A 32 11.55 -21.50 18.28
N THR A 33 12.50 -20.79 17.67
CA THR A 33 12.66 -19.33 17.78
C THR A 33 12.07 -18.56 16.59
N ALA A 34 11.53 -19.27 15.60
CA ALA A 34 10.99 -18.63 14.41
C ALA A 34 9.67 -17.91 14.74
N GLU A 35 9.59 -16.62 14.40
CA GLU A 35 8.35 -15.86 14.47
C GLU A 35 7.51 -16.14 13.22
N VAL A 36 6.25 -16.54 13.43
CA VAL A 36 5.30 -16.70 12.33
C VAL A 36 4.84 -15.31 11.89
N ILE A 37 5.35 -14.86 10.75
CA ILE A 37 4.82 -13.66 10.09
C ILE A 37 3.42 -14.02 9.57
N ALA A 38 2.42 -13.20 9.89
CA ALA A 38 1.05 -13.44 9.49
C ALA A 38 0.94 -13.55 7.96
N PRO A 39 0.12 -14.48 7.43
CA PRO A 39 -0.15 -14.55 6.00
C PRO A 39 -0.76 -13.21 5.55
N GLY A 40 -0.06 -12.50 4.66
CA GLY A 40 -0.44 -11.17 4.18
C GLY A 40 0.55 -10.05 4.51
N THR A 41 1.54 -10.27 5.37
CA THR A 41 2.62 -9.30 5.64
C THR A 41 3.78 -9.41 4.64
N PHE A 42 3.54 -9.95 3.44
CA PHE A 42 4.51 -9.78 2.36
C PHE A 42 4.66 -8.29 2.13
N LEU A 43 5.84 -7.75 2.48
CA LEU A 43 6.19 -6.38 2.19
C LEU A 43 5.94 -6.17 0.70
N PRO A 44 5.00 -5.31 0.32
CA PRO A 44 4.61 -5.24 -1.07
C PRO A 44 5.81 -4.70 -1.84
N SER A 45 6.09 -5.27 -3.02
CA SER A 45 7.32 -4.97 -3.76
C SER A 45 7.50 -3.45 -3.89
N PRO A 46 8.71 -2.92 -3.66
CA PRO A 46 8.98 -1.51 -3.88
C PRO A 46 9.04 -1.18 -5.38
N HIS A 47 8.92 -2.19 -6.25
CA HIS A 47 8.92 -2.08 -7.69
C HIS A 47 7.52 -2.29 -8.26
N CYS A 48 7.23 -1.59 -9.35
CA CYS A 48 6.03 -1.76 -10.14
C CYS A 48 6.01 -3.14 -10.81
N SER A 49 4.87 -3.82 -10.74
CA SER A 49 4.71 -5.16 -11.31
C SER A 49 4.75 -5.18 -12.85
N ILE A 50 4.59 -4.01 -13.50
CA ILE A 50 4.46 -3.90 -14.95
C ILE A 50 5.81 -3.60 -15.61
N ASP A 51 6.57 -2.64 -15.09
CA ASP A 51 7.83 -2.15 -15.69
C ASP A 51 9.05 -2.28 -14.78
N GLY A 52 8.88 -2.79 -13.55
CA GLY A 52 9.97 -3.00 -12.60
C GLY A 52 10.57 -1.72 -12.01
N SER A 53 10.02 -0.55 -12.33
CA SER A 53 10.51 0.72 -11.77
C SER A 53 10.16 0.89 -10.30
N LEU A 54 10.98 1.63 -9.55
CA LEU A 54 10.74 1.91 -8.14
C LEU A 54 9.50 2.80 -7.95
N LEU A 55 8.64 2.42 -7.00
CA LEU A 55 7.46 3.19 -6.63
C LEU A 55 7.86 4.46 -5.89
N LEU A 56 7.36 5.60 -6.37
CA LEU A 56 7.54 6.90 -5.75
C LEU A 56 6.42 7.16 -4.74
N SER A 57 6.71 7.99 -3.73
CA SER A 57 5.71 8.40 -2.73
C SER A 57 5.26 9.84 -2.95
N ARG A 58 3.96 10.10 -2.81
CA ARG A 58 3.37 11.44 -2.70
C ARG A 58 2.31 11.46 -1.60
N TYR A 59 1.90 12.65 -1.18
CA TYR A 59 0.78 12.82 -0.26
C TYR A 59 -0.46 13.27 -1.01
N VAL A 60 -1.60 12.65 -0.69
CA VAL A 60 -2.91 12.96 -1.28
C VAL A 60 -3.95 13.10 -0.17
N ASP A 61 -4.99 13.88 -0.46
CA ASP A 61 -6.18 13.95 0.36
C ASP A 61 -7.26 13.10 -0.32
N LEU A 62 -7.96 12.27 0.45
CA LEU A 62 -8.98 11.35 -0.06
C LEU A 62 -10.33 11.64 0.58
N GLU A 63 -11.36 11.78 -0.25
CA GLU A 63 -12.74 11.83 0.20
C GLU A 63 -13.25 10.40 0.43
N VAL A 64 -13.66 10.08 1.66
CA VAL A 64 -14.17 8.78 2.08
C VAL A 64 -15.62 8.91 2.56
N ALA A 65 -16.33 7.80 2.72
CA ALA A 65 -17.73 7.77 3.16
C ALA A 65 -18.65 8.69 2.31
N HIS A 66 -18.62 8.51 0.99
CA HIS A 66 -19.39 9.28 0.02
C HIS A 66 -19.17 10.81 0.08
N GLY A 67 -17.96 11.24 0.48
CA GLY A 67 -17.62 12.67 0.60
C GLY A 67 -18.01 13.30 1.93
N THR A 68 -18.42 12.50 2.91
CA THR A 68 -18.74 12.97 4.27
C THR A 68 -17.47 13.29 5.06
N VAL A 69 -16.38 12.59 4.79
CA VAL A 69 -15.11 12.73 5.50
C VAL A 69 -13.99 12.91 4.49
N VAL A 70 -13.10 13.87 4.73
CA VAL A 70 -11.87 14.06 3.94
C VAL A 70 -10.67 13.68 4.80
N VAL A 71 -9.99 12.62 4.44
CA VAL A 71 -8.78 12.17 5.12
C VAL A 71 -7.58 12.82 4.44
N ARG A 72 -6.93 13.74 5.16
CA ARG A 72 -5.80 14.50 4.63
C ARG A 72 -4.46 13.82 4.86
N ASN A 73 -3.51 14.15 4.00
CA ASN A 73 -2.11 13.78 4.13
C ASN A 73 -1.92 12.26 4.19
N LEU A 74 -2.49 11.55 3.22
CA LEU A 74 -2.34 10.11 3.03
C LEU A 74 -1.18 9.84 2.07
N ARG A 75 -0.25 9.00 2.49
CA ARG A 75 0.88 8.60 1.65
C ARG A 75 0.40 7.62 0.58
N GLN A 76 0.56 8.00 -0.67
CA GLN A 76 0.27 7.20 -1.86
C GLN A 76 1.57 6.83 -2.57
N LEU A 77 1.69 5.55 -2.90
CA LEU A 77 2.74 5.00 -3.75
C LEU A 77 2.25 4.98 -5.20
N TYR A 78 3.09 5.41 -6.14
CA TYR A 78 2.74 5.44 -7.56
C TYR A 78 3.95 5.14 -8.44
N CYS A 79 3.69 4.54 -9.60
CA CYS A 79 4.70 4.34 -10.63
C CYS A 79 4.95 5.65 -11.39
N ARG A 80 6.22 5.96 -11.69
CA ARG A 80 6.60 7.14 -12.49
C ARG A 80 5.95 7.16 -13.88
N HIS A 81 5.73 6.00 -14.49
CA HIS A 81 5.09 5.85 -15.79
C HIS A 81 3.55 5.95 -15.73
N GLY A 82 2.97 6.17 -14.55
CA GLY A 82 1.54 6.44 -14.40
C GLY A 82 0.66 5.20 -14.56
N HIS A 83 1.16 4.01 -14.25
CA HIS A 83 0.36 2.80 -14.24
C HIS A 83 -0.71 2.85 -13.12
N PRO A 84 -2.02 2.95 -13.47
CA PRO A 84 -3.07 3.19 -12.48
C PRO A 84 -3.30 1.98 -11.57
N ARG A 85 -3.06 0.75 -12.07
CA ARG A 85 -3.20 -0.50 -11.31
C ARG A 85 -2.11 -0.71 -10.24
N GLU A 86 -1.02 0.04 -10.32
CA GLU A 86 0.06 -0.02 -9.33
C GLU A 86 0.01 1.17 -8.34
N THR A 87 -0.89 2.13 -8.58
CA THR A 87 -1.05 3.26 -7.65
C THR A 87 -1.83 2.78 -6.43
N ARG A 88 -1.16 2.67 -5.28
CA ARG A 88 -1.73 2.16 -4.03
C ARG A 88 -1.46 3.11 -2.87
N LEU A 89 -2.27 3.06 -1.82
CA LEU A 89 -1.95 3.75 -0.58
C LEU A 89 -0.89 2.96 0.17
N ALA A 90 -0.06 3.64 0.96
CA ALA A 90 0.84 2.95 1.88
C ALA A 90 0.02 2.21 2.95
N PRO A 91 0.50 1.09 3.53
CA PRO A 91 -0.26 0.32 4.50
C PRO A 91 -0.77 1.16 5.68
N GLU A 92 0.04 2.10 6.17
CA GLU A 92 -0.36 3.04 7.22
C GLU A 92 -1.49 4.00 6.79
N ALA A 93 -1.56 4.34 5.50
CA ALA A 93 -2.58 5.22 4.93
C ALA A 93 -3.88 4.46 4.66
N GLU A 94 -3.80 3.20 4.19
CA GLU A 94 -4.95 2.32 4.03
C GLU A 94 -5.66 2.08 5.36
N GLU A 95 -4.90 1.81 6.43
CA GLU A 95 -5.46 1.60 7.76
C GLU A 95 -6.19 2.85 8.27
N ARG A 96 -5.60 4.04 8.08
CA ARG A 96 -6.28 5.30 8.41
C ARG A 96 -7.60 5.45 7.67
N VAL A 97 -7.62 5.17 6.36
CA VAL A 97 -8.85 5.24 5.56
C VAL A 97 -9.91 4.28 6.11
N ARG A 98 -9.55 3.03 6.39
CA ARG A 98 -10.46 2.02 6.96
C ARG A 98 -11.06 2.48 8.29
N ILE A 99 -10.24 3.04 9.18
CA ILE A 99 -10.71 3.58 10.46
C ILE A 99 -11.73 4.71 10.24
N PHE A 100 -11.44 5.67 9.36
CA PHE A 100 -12.35 6.78 9.09
C PHE A 100 -13.64 6.33 8.42
N GLU A 101 -13.59 5.35 7.52
CA GLU A 101 -14.78 4.74 6.92
C GLU A 101 -15.62 4.01 7.97
N ALA A 102 -15.00 3.22 8.84
CA ALA A 102 -15.69 2.51 9.93
C ALA A 102 -16.35 3.47 10.91
N LEU A 103 -15.66 4.55 11.28
CA LEU A 103 -16.21 5.62 12.12
C LEU A 103 -17.40 6.31 11.43
N ALA A 104 -17.27 6.61 10.14
CA ALA A 104 -18.36 7.23 9.38
C ALA A 104 -19.61 6.34 9.34
N LEU A 105 -19.45 5.03 9.10
CA LEU A 105 -20.55 4.05 9.16
C LEU A 105 -21.19 3.98 10.55
N ALA A 106 -20.39 4.02 11.62
CA ALA A 106 -20.89 4.06 12.99
C ALA A 106 -21.61 5.38 13.34
N MET A 107 -21.30 6.46 12.60
CA MET A 107 -21.86 7.80 12.77
C MET A 107 -23.06 8.09 11.86
N GLU A 108 -23.66 7.10 11.19
CA GLU A 108 -24.94 7.30 10.47
C GLU A 108 -26.15 7.06 11.41
N PRO A 109 -26.66 8.04 12.17
CA PRO A 109 -28.03 7.96 12.68
C PRO A 109 -28.99 8.27 11.53
N GLU A 110 -29.81 7.31 11.13
CA GLU A 110 -31.07 7.48 10.37
C GLU A 110 -31.07 8.68 9.38
N ALA A 111 -30.53 8.46 8.18
CA ALA A 111 -30.44 9.48 7.14
C ALA A 111 -31.84 10.00 6.72
N LYS A 112 -32.26 11.15 7.28
CA LYS A 112 -33.43 11.92 6.82
C LYS A 112 -33.19 12.37 5.37
N PRO A 113 -34.17 12.23 4.45
CA PRO A 113 -33.93 12.46 3.02
C PRO A 113 -33.57 13.92 2.75
N ARG A 114 -32.35 14.14 2.23
CA ARG A 114 -31.88 15.47 1.82
C ARG A 114 -32.69 15.94 0.60
N LYS A 115 -33.43 17.05 0.75
CA LYS A 115 -34.14 17.72 -0.34
C LYS A 115 -33.13 18.14 -1.42
N LYS A 116 -33.38 17.73 -2.67
CA LYS A 116 -32.54 18.05 -3.84
C LYS A 116 -32.40 19.57 -3.99
N ALA A 117 -31.22 20.11 -3.66
CA ALA A 117 -30.87 21.48 -3.99
C ALA A 117 -30.58 21.56 -5.51
N LYS A 118 -31.35 22.38 -6.22
CA LYS A 118 -31.17 22.63 -7.66
C LYS A 118 -29.77 23.23 -7.89
N ARG A 119 -28.89 22.52 -8.61
CA ARG A 119 -27.64 23.10 -9.12
C ARG A 119 -27.97 24.20 -10.13
N ALA A 120 -27.46 25.41 -9.90
CA ALA A 120 -27.42 26.46 -10.91
C ALA A 120 -26.28 26.17 -11.91
N PRO A 121 -26.42 26.52 -13.21
CA PRO A 121 -25.40 26.23 -14.21
C PRO A 121 -24.18 27.15 -14.05
N ALA A 122 -22.99 26.56 -14.17
CA ALA A 122 -21.71 27.27 -14.14
C ALA A 122 -21.53 28.14 -15.40
N ARG A 123 -21.17 29.41 -15.22
CA ARG A 123 -20.71 30.28 -16.31
C ARG A 123 -19.23 29.96 -16.61
N VAL A 124 -18.95 29.54 -17.84
CA VAL A 124 -17.59 29.42 -18.38
C VAL A 124 -17.13 30.81 -18.80
N ALA A 125 -16.08 31.34 -18.17
CA ALA A 125 -15.40 32.55 -18.63
C ALA A 125 -14.24 32.13 -19.53
N VAL A 126 -14.34 32.46 -20.83
CA VAL A 126 -13.24 32.36 -21.79
C VAL A 126 -12.36 33.59 -21.61
N ALA A 127 -11.08 33.38 -21.27
CA ALA A 127 -10.09 34.45 -21.22
C ALA A 127 -9.46 34.63 -22.62
N GLU A 128 -9.68 35.78 -23.23
CA GLU A 128 -8.98 36.21 -24.45
C GLU A 128 -7.51 36.49 -24.14
N ARG A 129 -6.60 36.00 -25.00
CA ARG A 129 -5.17 36.31 -24.96
C ARG A 129 -4.93 37.66 -25.63
N PRO A 130 -4.12 38.58 -25.07
CA PRO A 130 -3.72 39.78 -25.78
C PRO A 130 -2.66 39.46 -26.85
N ALA A 131 -2.84 40.05 -28.03
CA ALA A 131 -1.83 40.10 -29.08
C ALA A 131 -1.01 41.39 -28.94
N THR A 132 0.31 41.26 -28.83
CA THR A 132 1.33 42.10 -29.47
C THR A 132 2.68 41.43 -29.34
#